data_AF-K7AFU2-F1
#
_entry.id   AF-K7AFU2-F1
#
_cell.length_a   1.000
_cell.length_b   1.000
_cell.length_c   1.000
_cell.angle_alpha   90.00
_cell.angle_beta   90.00
_cell.angle_gamma   90.00
#
_symmetry.space_group_name_H-M   'P 1'
#
loop_
_entity.id
_entity.type
_entity.pdbx_description
1 polymer ?
#
loop_
_entity_poly.entity_id
_entity_poly.type
_entity_poly.pdbx_seq_one_letter_code
_entity_poly.pdbx_strand_id
1 'polypeptide(L)'
;GGTVTREPGPVKGGKSVIAFIEDPDGYKFELIERGPTPEPLCQVMLRVGDLDRAIKFYEKAFGMELLRRKDNPQYKYTIAMMGYGPEDKNAVLELTYNYGVKEYDKGNAYAQIAIGTDDVYKTAEVVRQNGGQITREPGPLPGISTKITACTDPDGWKSVFVDNLDFLKELEE
;
A
#
# COMPACT_ATOMS: atom_id res chain seq x y z
N GLY A 1 3.89 -12.62 21.55
CA GLY A 1 2.75 -13.44 21.12
C GLY A 1 2.71 -13.72 19.63
N GLY A 2 3.75 -13.39 18.84
CA GLY A 2 3.82 -13.76 17.42
C GLY A 2 4.61 -15.04 17.18
N THR A 3 4.40 -15.68 16.04
CA THR A 3 5.03 -16.94 15.63
C THR A 3 5.98 -16.71 14.47
N VAL A 4 7.21 -17.20 14.55
CA VAL A 4 8.14 -17.18 13.40
C VAL A 4 7.68 -18.20 12.37
N THR A 5 7.34 -17.75 11.16
CA THR A 5 6.87 -18.61 10.06
C THR A 5 7.91 -18.79 8.96
N ARG A 6 8.95 -17.95 8.95
CA ARG A 6 10.17 -18.15 8.18
C ARG A 6 11.36 -17.58 8.94
N GLU A 7 12.30 -18.45 9.29
CA GLU A 7 13.55 -18.06 9.96
C GLU A 7 14.36 -17.05 9.14
N PRO A 8 15.16 -16.19 9.81
CA PRO A 8 16.02 -15.22 9.13
C PRO A 8 16.96 -15.89 8.13
N GLY A 9 16.98 -15.35 6.92
CA GLY A 9 17.93 -15.77 5.88
C GLY A 9 17.71 -15.04 4.57
N PRO A 10 18.64 -15.19 3.60
CA PRO A 10 18.54 -14.51 2.32
C PRO A 10 17.19 -14.80 1.62
N VAL A 11 16.59 -13.75 1.04
CA VAL A 11 15.44 -13.90 0.15
C VAL A 11 15.81 -14.81 -1.02
N LYS A 12 14.86 -15.65 -1.45
CA LYS A 12 15.08 -16.54 -2.59
C LYS A 12 15.42 -15.73 -3.85
N GLY A 13 16.62 -15.92 -4.40
CA GLY A 13 17.10 -15.17 -5.57
C GLY A 13 17.57 -13.74 -5.26
N GLY A 14 17.96 -13.46 -4.02
CA GLY A 14 18.56 -12.19 -3.62
C GLY A 14 19.57 -12.33 -2.48
N LYS A 15 20.09 -11.20 -2.02
CA LYS A 15 21.07 -11.14 -0.92
C LYS A 15 20.49 -10.56 0.37
N SER A 16 19.36 -9.85 0.29
CA SER A 16 18.69 -9.27 1.45
C SER A 16 18.28 -10.36 2.42
N VAL A 17 18.65 -10.22 3.69
CA VAL A 17 18.23 -11.12 4.77
C VAL A 17 16.83 -10.68 5.21
N ILE A 18 15.92 -11.64 5.24
CA ILE A 18 14.53 -11.42 5.63
C ILE A 18 14.04 -12.55 6.53
N ALA A 19 13.05 -12.28 7.37
CA ALA A 19 12.30 -13.27 8.15
C ALA A 19 10.79 -12.98 8.03
N PHE A 20 9.93 -13.95 8.35
CA PHE A 20 8.50 -13.71 8.50
C PHE A 20 8.03 -14.13 9.88
N ILE A 21 7.18 -13.29 10.46
CA ILE A 21 6.40 -13.61 11.65
C ILE A 21 4.91 -13.44 11.35
N GLU A 22 4.09 -14.15 12.09
CA GLU A 22 2.64 -13.94 12.16
C GLU A 22 2.28 -13.37 13.53
N ASP A 23 1.41 -12.37 13.56
CA ASP A 23 0.83 -11.85 14.79
C ASP A 23 -0.32 -12.76 15.30
N PRO A 24 -0.95 -12.46 16.45
CA PRO A 24 -2.02 -13.30 17.01
C PRO A 24 -3.24 -13.49 16.10
N ASP A 25 -3.50 -12.56 15.17
CA ASP A 25 -4.64 -12.59 14.25
C ASP A 25 -4.26 -13.17 12.87
N GLY A 26 -2.98 -13.55 12.70
CA GLY A 26 -2.46 -14.18 11.49
C GLY A 26 -1.96 -13.20 10.42
N TYR A 27 -1.83 -11.91 10.74
CA TYR A 27 -1.19 -10.96 9.84
C TYR A 27 0.30 -11.24 9.73
N LYS A 28 0.80 -11.26 8.49
CA LYS A 28 2.20 -11.51 8.20
C LYS A 28 2.99 -10.22 8.25
N PHE A 29 4.08 -10.26 9.02
CA PHE A 29 5.08 -9.21 9.06
C PHE A 29 6.37 -9.75 8.45
N GLU A 30 6.86 -9.08 7.41
CA GLU A 30 8.20 -9.31 6.90
C GLU A 30 9.19 -8.46 7.70
N LEU A 31 10.24 -9.10 8.21
CA LEU A 31 11.36 -8.42 8.85
C LEU A 31 12.47 -8.33 7.83
N ILE A 32 12.92 -7.12 7.50
CA ILE A 32 13.93 -6.86 6.49
C ILE A 32 15.19 -6.32 7.17
N GLU A 33 16.32 -7.01 7.00
CA GLU A 33 17.61 -6.49 7.44
C GLU A 33 18.09 -5.39 6.49
N ARG A 34 18.36 -4.21 7.05
CA ARG A 34 18.74 -3.01 6.30
C ARG A 34 19.54 -2.05 7.17
N GLY A 35 20.21 -1.10 6.53
CA GLY A 35 20.87 0.01 7.24
C GLY A 35 19.87 0.93 7.96
N PRO A 36 20.37 1.94 8.71
CA PRO A 36 19.53 2.89 9.43
C PRO A 36 18.45 3.50 8.52
N THR A 37 17.21 3.54 9.00
CA THR A 37 16.08 4.09 8.26
C THR A 37 15.25 4.99 9.17
N PRO A 38 14.72 6.12 8.66
CA PRO A 38 13.77 6.94 9.40
C PRO A 38 12.39 6.28 9.53
N GLU A 39 12.07 5.27 8.71
CA GLU A 39 10.76 4.63 8.64
C GLU A 39 10.88 3.10 8.72
N PRO A 40 10.82 2.52 9.93
CA PRO A 40 10.88 1.07 10.11
C PRO A 40 9.67 0.32 9.54
N LEU A 41 8.47 0.94 9.56
CA LEU A 41 7.26 0.37 8.95
C LEU A 41 7.28 0.65 7.44
N CYS A 42 8.15 -0.06 6.75
CA CYS A 42 8.57 0.35 5.41
C CYS A 42 7.73 -0.21 4.26
N GLN A 43 6.79 -1.13 4.49
CA GLN A 43 5.96 -1.66 3.40
C GLN A 43 4.57 -2.12 3.84
N VAL A 44 3.59 -1.87 2.97
CA VAL A 44 2.32 -2.59 2.92
C VAL A 44 2.32 -3.37 1.61
N MET A 45 2.13 -4.70 1.68
CA MET A 45 2.13 -5.54 0.48
C MET A 45 0.72 -6.03 0.15
N LEU A 46 0.26 -5.74 -1.06
CA LEU A 46 -1.02 -6.18 -1.60
C LEU A 46 -0.82 -6.99 -2.86
N ARG A 47 -1.65 -8.03 -3.05
CA ARG A 47 -1.67 -8.80 -4.29
C ARG A 47 -2.64 -8.19 -5.29
N VAL A 48 -2.23 -8.18 -6.56
CA VAL A 48 -3.02 -7.64 -7.69
C VAL A 48 -3.09 -8.64 -8.84
N GLY A 49 -4.17 -8.57 -9.61
CA GLY A 49 -4.43 -9.46 -10.74
C GLY A 49 -3.73 -9.06 -12.05
N ASP A 50 -3.32 -7.80 -12.16
CA ASP A 50 -2.58 -7.25 -13.30
C ASP A 50 -1.64 -6.14 -12.80
N LEU A 51 -0.33 -6.42 -12.82
CA LEU A 51 0.67 -5.51 -12.27
C LEU A 51 0.81 -4.23 -13.10
N ASP A 52 0.74 -4.32 -14.42
CA ASP A 52 0.90 -3.15 -15.29
C ASP A 52 -0.29 -2.20 -15.19
N ARG A 53 -1.50 -2.76 -15.05
CA ARG A 53 -2.71 -1.97 -14.74
C ARG A 53 -2.59 -1.30 -13.38
N ALA A 54 -2.16 -2.04 -12.35
CA ALA A 54 -2.04 -1.52 -11.00
C ALA A 54 -0.99 -0.40 -10.90
N ILE A 55 0.21 -0.58 -11.47
CA ILE A 55 1.25 0.46 -11.53
C ILE A 55 0.68 1.74 -12.15
N LYS A 56 0.08 1.65 -13.35
CA LYS A 56 -0.50 2.82 -14.04
C LYS A 56 -1.60 3.50 -13.23
N PHE A 57 -2.39 2.72 -12.49
CA PHE A 57 -3.40 3.26 -11.60
C PHE A 57 -2.75 4.08 -10.48
N TYR A 58 -1.81 3.52 -9.73
CA TYR A 58 -1.17 4.22 -8.62
C TYR A 58 -0.33 5.43 -9.07
N GLU A 59 0.31 5.36 -10.25
CA GLU A 59 0.99 6.52 -10.84
C GLU A 59 0.02 7.66 -11.13
N LYS A 60 -1.09 7.38 -11.81
CA LYS A 60 -1.99 8.42 -12.30
C LYS A 60 -3.03 8.89 -11.29
N ALA A 61 -3.62 7.96 -10.56
CA ALA A 61 -4.70 8.23 -9.62
C ALA A 61 -4.15 8.74 -8.28
N PHE A 62 -3.02 8.18 -7.83
CA PHE A 62 -2.47 8.45 -6.50
C PHE A 62 -1.21 9.31 -6.56
N GLY A 63 -0.62 9.53 -7.74
CA GLY A 63 0.59 10.34 -7.91
C GLY A 63 1.85 9.66 -7.38
N MET A 64 1.85 8.33 -7.22
CA MET A 64 3.02 7.57 -6.77
C MET A 64 4.04 7.38 -7.89
N GLU A 65 5.30 7.17 -7.52
CA GLU A 65 6.36 6.78 -8.46
C GLU A 65 6.57 5.26 -8.41
N LEU A 66 6.87 4.66 -9.56
CA LEU A 66 7.42 3.30 -9.62
C LEU A 66 8.89 3.33 -9.19
N LEU A 67 9.15 2.94 -7.95
CA LEU A 67 10.50 2.98 -7.35
C LEU A 67 11.34 1.78 -7.78
N ARG A 68 10.71 0.62 -7.91
CA ARG A 68 11.39 -0.63 -8.28
C ARG A 68 10.41 -1.61 -8.90
N ARG A 69 10.84 -2.31 -9.94
CA ARG A 69 10.14 -3.48 -10.49
C ARG A 69 11.10 -4.65 -10.55
N LYS A 70 10.67 -5.82 -10.08
CA LYS A 70 11.49 -7.05 -10.13
C LYS A 70 10.63 -8.23 -10.51
N ASP A 71 11.05 -8.93 -11.56
CA ASP A 71 10.43 -10.17 -12.01
C ASP A 71 11.20 -11.38 -11.47
N ASN A 72 10.48 -12.43 -11.11
CA ASN A 72 11.04 -13.68 -10.62
C ASN A 72 10.38 -14.90 -11.30
N PRO A 73 10.76 -15.22 -12.56
CA PRO A 73 10.16 -16.31 -13.34
C PRO A 73 10.27 -17.68 -12.67
N GLN A 74 11.35 -17.93 -11.93
CA GLN A 74 11.57 -19.20 -11.22
C GLN A 74 10.46 -19.49 -10.20
N TYR A 75 9.98 -18.45 -9.52
CA TYR A 75 8.93 -18.55 -8.50
C TYR A 75 7.59 -17.98 -8.98
N LYS A 76 7.49 -17.62 -10.26
CA LYS A 76 6.28 -17.19 -10.96
C LYS A 76 5.56 -16.00 -10.32
N TYR A 77 6.33 -14.98 -9.94
CA TYR A 77 5.77 -13.72 -9.47
C TYR A 77 6.59 -12.51 -9.96
N THR A 78 5.93 -11.35 -10.03
CA THR A 78 6.55 -10.05 -10.29
C THR A 78 6.10 -9.08 -9.20
N ILE A 79 7.01 -8.24 -8.71
CA ILE A 79 6.71 -7.19 -7.74
C ILE A 79 6.97 -5.79 -8.29
N ALA A 80 6.24 -4.82 -7.78
CA ALA A 80 6.48 -3.39 -7.97
C ALA A 80 6.41 -2.65 -6.63
N MET A 81 7.35 -1.76 -6.37
CA MET A 81 7.36 -0.86 -5.23
C MET A 81 6.88 0.52 -5.69
N MET A 82 5.76 0.98 -5.11
CA MET A 82 5.15 2.28 -5.38
C MET A 82 5.27 3.18 -4.16
N GLY A 83 5.54 4.47 -4.32
CA GLY A 83 5.57 5.39 -3.17
C GLY A 83 5.78 6.86 -3.55
N TYR A 84 5.95 7.70 -2.53
CA TYR A 84 6.13 9.16 -2.65
C TYR A 84 7.57 9.62 -2.40
N GLY A 85 8.52 8.68 -2.41
CA GLY A 85 9.94 8.96 -2.18
C GLY A 85 10.78 7.68 -2.18
N PRO A 86 12.10 7.77 -1.96
CA PRO A 86 13.00 6.63 -1.99
C PRO A 86 12.55 5.49 -1.07
N GLU A 87 12.59 4.26 -1.58
CA GLU A 87 12.19 3.01 -0.89
C GLU A 87 12.96 2.80 0.43
N ASP A 88 14.17 3.36 0.54
CA ASP A 88 14.98 3.24 1.75
C ASP A 88 14.64 4.28 2.84
N LYS A 89 13.72 5.21 2.59
CA LYS A 89 13.39 6.28 3.54
C LYS A 89 11.90 6.47 3.79
N ASN A 90 11.05 5.74 3.07
CA ASN A 90 9.60 5.92 3.11
C ASN A 90 8.90 4.57 3.19
N ALA A 91 7.68 4.58 3.70
CA ALA A 91 6.76 3.46 3.52
C ALA A 91 6.39 3.34 2.03
N VAL A 92 6.43 2.12 1.49
CA VAL A 92 6.06 1.83 0.11
C VAL A 92 4.85 0.90 0.05
N LEU A 93 4.10 1.00 -1.04
CA LEU A 93 3.11 0.02 -1.42
C LEU A 93 3.78 -1.01 -2.34
N GLU A 94 4.00 -2.22 -1.81
CA GLU A 94 4.46 -3.36 -2.61
C GLU A 94 3.26 -4.04 -3.28
N LEU A 95 3.28 -4.09 -4.61
CA LEU A 95 2.28 -4.79 -5.41
C LEU A 95 2.87 -6.11 -5.91
N THR A 96 2.25 -7.23 -5.55
CA THR A 96 2.68 -8.56 -5.99
C THR A 96 1.69 -9.17 -6.97
N TYR A 97 2.16 -9.50 -8.16
CA TYR A 97 1.44 -10.30 -9.16
C TYR A 97 2.00 -11.72 -9.20
N ASN A 98 1.14 -12.72 -9.03
CA ASN A 98 1.47 -14.12 -9.25
C ASN A 98 0.97 -14.55 -10.63
N TYR A 99 1.80 -15.25 -11.40
CA TYR A 99 1.51 -15.52 -12.81
C TYR A 99 0.19 -16.27 -13.00
N GLY A 100 -0.71 -15.68 -13.79
CA GLY A 100 -2.01 -16.26 -14.12
C GLY A 100 -3.08 -16.12 -13.04
N VAL A 101 -2.75 -15.58 -11.86
CA VAL A 101 -3.71 -15.34 -10.78
C VAL A 101 -4.26 -13.92 -10.90
N LYS A 102 -5.54 -13.81 -11.23
CA LYS A 102 -6.20 -12.52 -11.55
C LYS A 102 -7.06 -11.95 -10.43
N GLU A 103 -7.42 -12.76 -9.45
CA GLU A 103 -8.37 -12.38 -8.40
C GLU A 103 -7.90 -12.93 -7.05
N TYR A 104 -8.18 -12.15 -6.00
CA TYR A 104 -7.90 -12.52 -4.61
C TYR A 104 -9.07 -12.06 -3.75
N ASP A 105 -9.45 -12.90 -2.79
CA ASP A 105 -10.35 -12.49 -1.72
C ASP A 105 -9.69 -11.39 -0.89
N LYS A 106 -10.48 -10.36 -0.56
CA LYS A 106 -10.06 -9.23 0.26
C LYS A 106 -10.20 -9.53 1.74
N GLY A 107 -11.02 -10.52 2.08
CA GLY A 107 -11.40 -10.79 3.46
C GLY A 107 -12.13 -9.58 4.06
N ASN A 108 -12.15 -9.54 5.39
CA ASN A 108 -12.83 -8.51 6.18
C ASN A 108 -11.97 -7.97 7.34
N ALA A 109 -10.69 -8.35 7.37
CA ALA A 109 -9.76 -8.01 8.44
C ALA A 109 -8.97 -6.74 8.09
N TYR A 110 -8.24 -6.75 6.97
CA TYR A 110 -7.61 -5.54 6.42
C TYR A 110 -8.69 -4.55 5.94
N ALA A 111 -8.61 -3.31 6.43
CA ALA A 111 -9.59 -2.29 6.09
C ALA A 111 -9.15 -1.41 4.90
N GLN A 112 -8.03 -0.69 5.04
CA GLN A 112 -7.58 0.33 4.09
C GLN A 112 -6.18 0.86 4.46
N ILE A 113 -5.53 1.54 3.50
CA ILE A 113 -4.46 2.51 3.80
C ILE A 113 -5.04 3.94 3.83
N ALA A 114 -4.42 4.80 4.64
CA ALA A 114 -4.71 6.23 4.65
C ALA A 114 -3.53 7.01 4.05
N ILE A 115 -3.83 8.00 3.20
CA ILE A 115 -2.83 8.82 2.51
C ILE A 115 -3.19 10.30 2.71
N GLY A 116 -2.22 11.10 3.16
CA GLY A 116 -2.37 12.54 3.28
C GLY A 116 -2.42 13.24 1.91
N THR A 117 -3.28 14.24 1.75
CA THR A 117 -3.34 15.10 0.56
C THR A 117 -3.67 16.53 0.95
N ASP A 118 -3.23 17.49 0.15
CA ASP A 118 -3.54 18.91 0.37
C ASP A 118 -4.96 19.29 -0.08
N ASP A 119 -5.60 18.45 -0.90
CA ASP A 119 -6.94 18.72 -1.44
C ASP A 119 -7.67 17.41 -1.78
N VAL A 120 -8.51 16.95 -0.84
CA VAL A 120 -9.30 15.71 -1.02
C VAL A 120 -10.29 15.79 -2.20
N TYR A 121 -10.72 16.98 -2.62
CA TYR A 121 -11.66 17.16 -3.73
C TYR A 121 -10.97 16.93 -5.07
N LYS A 122 -9.80 17.55 -5.27
CA LYS A 122 -8.97 17.31 -6.46
C LYS A 122 -8.50 15.87 -6.53
N THR A 123 -8.09 15.29 -5.41
CA THR A 123 -7.71 13.87 -5.37
C THR A 123 -8.87 12.98 -5.80
N ALA A 124 -10.10 13.21 -5.32
CA ALA A 124 -11.27 12.43 -5.73
C ALA A 124 -11.56 12.55 -7.24
N GLU A 125 -11.38 13.74 -7.82
CA GLU A 125 -11.54 13.95 -9.26
C GLU A 125 -10.51 13.14 -10.07
N VAL A 126 -9.23 13.24 -9.71
CA VAL A 126 -8.13 12.52 -10.37
C VAL A 126 -8.30 11.01 -10.27
N VAL A 127 -8.70 10.50 -9.09
CA VAL A 127 -8.98 9.07 -8.89
C VAL A 127 -10.11 8.60 -9.81
N ARG A 128 -11.21 9.36 -9.90
CA ARG A 128 -12.36 9.03 -10.76
C ARG A 128 -11.97 9.00 -12.24
N GLN A 129 -11.15 9.95 -12.69
CA GLN A 129 -10.67 10.01 -14.07
C GLN A 129 -9.75 8.84 -14.45
N ASN A 130 -9.09 8.22 -13.47
CA ASN A 130 -8.10 7.17 -13.68
C ASN A 130 -8.59 5.76 -13.28
N GLY A 131 -9.90 5.55 -13.23
CA GLY A 131 -10.51 4.22 -13.08
C GLY A 131 -10.68 3.73 -11.63
N GLY A 132 -10.46 4.62 -10.64
CA GLY A 132 -10.76 4.32 -9.25
C GLY A 132 -12.23 4.57 -8.95
N GLN A 133 -12.82 3.73 -8.09
CA GLN A 133 -14.21 3.90 -7.67
C GLN A 133 -14.26 4.70 -6.38
N ILE A 134 -14.85 5.89 -6.40
CA ILE A 134 -15.13 6.65 -5.18
C ILE A 134 -16.20 5.91 -4.37
N THR A 135 -15.85 5.55 -3.13
CA THR A 135 -16.73 4.89 -2.15
C THR A 135 -17.24 5.85 -1.09
N ARG A 136 -16.59 7.01 -0.94
CA ARG A 136 -17.07 8.16 -0.19
C ARG A 136 -16.66 9.44 -0.90
N GLU A 137 -17.64 10.25 -1.29
CA GLU A 137 -17.39 11.55 -1.91
C GLU A 137 -16.57 12.49 -0.98
N PRO A 138 -15.73 13.37 -1.55
CA PRO A 138 -14.87 14.26 -0.77
C PRO A 138 -15.70 15.22 0.08
N GLY A 139 -15.37 15.29 1.37
CA GLY A 139 -16.01 16.23 2.28
C GLY A 139 -15.71 15.98 3.75
N PRO A 140 -16.16 16.89 4.63
CA PRO A 140 -15.94 16.78 6.07
C PRO A 140 -16.65 15.56 6.66
N LEU A 141 -16.03 14.93 7.65
CA LEU A 141 -16.68 13.94 8.51
C LEU A 141 -17.68 14.64 9.46
N PRO A 142 -18.87 14.06 9.67
CA PRO A 142 -19.79 14.55 10.69
C PRO A 142 -19.13 14.54 12.07
N GLY A 143 -19.26 15.64 12.82
CA GLY A 143 -18.75 15.76 14.19
C GLY A 143 -17.35 16.37 14.30
N ILE A 144 -16.40 15.94 13.46
CA ILE A 144 -14.98 16.35 13.57
C ILE A 144 -14.50 17.27 12.44
N SER A 145 -15.33 17.52 11.42
CA SER A 145 -15.05 18.39 10.25
C SER A 145 -13.83 18.00 9.40
N THR A 146 -13.07 16.98 9.77
CA THR A 146 -11.93 16.45 9.01
C THR A 146 -12.35 15.99 7.62
N LYS A 147 -11.75 16.61 6.60
CA LYS A 147 -12.08 16.36 5.19
C LYS A 147 -11.40 15.06 4.72
N ILE A 148 -12.22 14.16 4.16
CA ILE A 148 -11.73 12.90 3.58
C ILE A 148 -12.42 12.59 2.25
N THR A 149 -11.79 11.75 1.43
CA THR A 149 -12.44 10.97 0.36
C THR A 149 -11.98 9.52 0.45
N ALA A 150 -12.80 8.57 0.01
CA ALA A 150 -12.43 7.15 0.01
C ALA A 150 -12.67 6.54 -1.37
N CYS A 151 -11.81 5.60 -1.76
CA CYS A 151 -11.92 4.91 -3.03
C CYS A 151 -11.44 3.46 -2.94
N THR A 152 -11.77 2.67 -3.97
CA THR A 152 -11.11 1.39 -4.25
C THR A 152 -10.31 1.47 -5.54
N ASP A 153 -9.19 0.76 -5.55
CA ASP A 153 -8.40 0.52 -6.76
C ASP A 153 -9.10 -0.48 -7.71
N PRO A 154 -8.55 -0.76 -8.91
CA PRO A 154 -9.11 -1.72 -9.85
C PRO A 154 -9.19 -3.17 -9.35
N ASP A 155 -8.46 -3.51 -8.29
CA ASP A 155 -8.47 -4.84 -7.66
C ASP A 155 -9.42 -4.90 -6.46
N GLY A 156 -9.99 -3.77 -6.02
CA GLY A 156 -10.93 -3.65 -4.89
C GLY A 156 -10.26 -3.28 -3.56
N TRP A 157 -8.97 -2.94 -3.54
CA TRP A 157 -8.29 -2.49 -2.33
C TRP A 157 -8.69 -1.07 -1.98
N LYS A 158 -9.14 -0.88 -0.73
CA LYS A 158 -9.63 0.41 -0.26
C LYS A 158 -8.50 1.33 0.18
N SER A 159 -8.62 2.60 -0.14
CA SER A 159 -7.77 3.69 0.34
C SER A 159 -8.63 4.87 0.79
N VAL A 160 -8.14 5.62 1.78
CA VAL A 160 -8.75 6.88 2.21
C VAL A 160 -7.72 7.99 2.08
N PHE A 161 -8.12 9.08 1.44
CA PHE A 161 -7.34 10.30 1.42
C PHE A 161 -7.85 11.25 2.48
N VAL A 162 -6.95 11.77 3.29
CA VAL A 162 -7.23 12.67 4.41
C VAL A 162 -6.54 13.99 4.14
N ASP A 163 -7.24 15.09 4.39
CA ASP A 163 -6.64 16.42 4.31
C ASP A 163 -5.49 16.58 5.31
N ASN A 164 -4.32 16.98 4.83
CA ASN A 164 -3.10 17.06 5.64
C ASN A 164 -3.26 17.99 6.85
N LEU A 165 -3.90 19.15 6.67
CA LEU A 165 -4.06 20.12 7.75
C LEU A 165 -5.12 19.69 8.77
N ASP A 166 -6.17 19.00 8.33
CA ASP A 166 -7.15 18.45 9.26
C ASP A 166 -6.58 17.26 10.04
N PHE A 167 -5.80 16.39 9.40
CA PHE A 167 -5.15 15.27 10.09
C PHE A 167 -4.22 15.75 11.21
N LEU A 168 -3.50 16.86 11.02
CA LEU A 168 -2.66 17.44 12.07
C LEU A 168 -3.47 17.86 13.31
N LYS A 169 -4.69 18.35 13.14
CA LYS A 169 -5.55 18.74 14.27
C LYS A 169 -5.94 17.52 15.11
N GLU A 170 -6.20 16.39 14.47
CA GLU A 170 -6.55 15.13 15.15
C GLU A 170 -5.38 14.54 15.97
N LEU A 171 -4.13 14.94 15.70
CA LEU A 171 -2.97 14.52 16.49
C LEU A 171 -2.74 15.39 17.73
N GLU A 172 -3.35 16.57 17.78
CA GLU A 172 -3.23 17.53 18.89
C GLU A 172 -4.32 17.33 19.97
N GLU A 173 -5.34 16.50 19.69
CA GLU A 173 -6.40 16.10 20.63
C GLU A 173 -6.00 14.93 21.53
#